data_AF-A0A250JK28-F1
#
_entry.id   AF-A0A250JK28-F1
#
_cell.length_a   1.000
_cell.length_b   1.000
_cell.length_c   1.000
_cell.angle_alpha   90.00
_cell.angle_beta   90.00
_cell.angle_gamma   90.00
#
_symmetry.space_group_name_H-M   'P 1'
#
loop_
_entity.id
_entity.type
_entity.pdbx_description
1 polymer ?
#
loop_
_entity_poly.entity_id
_entity_poly.type
_entity_poly.pdbx_seq_one_letter_code
_entity_poly.pdbx_strand_id
1 'polypeptide(L)'
;MKPSRESFWRRVAMEFDKLNVALLQNTSALFSEGSREYQALQKTLLREAETEWERRHIRRLAAHNILSFAHFRARTWDEYRRALLRVQRLDYPSLEYRMHAACETLEWAADHDPTKAALGWTMVEETERRLRRLRRRHPVRKQALAALASVKQRVARKGLTPPGAFKRTP
;
A
#
# COMPACT_ATOMS: atom_id res chain seq x y z
N MET A 1 -19.60 29.86 0.66
CA MET A 1 -20.28 28.72 1.34
C MET A 1 -19.26 27.62 1.54
N LYS A 2 -19.00 27.13 2.76
CA LYS A 2 -18.06 26.01 2.95
C LYS A 2 -18.69 24.73 2.39
N PRO A 3 -17.95 23.92 1.60
CA PRO A 3 -18.45 22.63 1.13
C PRO A 3 -18.86 21.75 2.33
N SER A 4 -19.91 20.96 2.18
CA SER A 4 -20.28 19.96 3.19
C SER A 4 -19.11 18.99 3.41
N ARG A 5 -18.95 18.46 4.61
CA ARG A 5 -17.87 17.48 4.90
C ARG A 5 -17.94 16.28 3.95
N GLU A 6 -19.14 15.87 3.57
CA GLU A 6 -19.33 14.82 2.58
C GLU A 6 -18.77 15.20 1.21
N SER A 7 -19.07 16.41 0.73
CA SER A 7 -18.51 16.90 -0.54
C SER A 7 -16.99 17.06 -0.50
N PHE A 8 -16.44 17.43 0.67
CA PHE A 8 -14.99 17.48 0.89
C PHE A 8 -14.35 16.10 0.72
N TRP A 9 -14.90 15.06 1.36
CA TRP A 9 -14.36 13.70 1.27
C TRP A 9 -14.55 13.07 -0.12
N ARG A 10 -15.67 13.33 -0.80
CA ARG A 10 -15.85 12.92 -2.20
C ARG A 10 -14.79 13.54 -3.11
N ARG A 11 -14.49 14.83 -2.92
CA ARG A 11 -13.44 15.51 -3.68
C ARG A 11 -12.05 14.93 -3.34
N VAL A 12 -11.74 14.69 -2.06
CA VAL A 12 -10.47 14.06 -1.67
C VAL A 12 -10.26 12.74 -2.42
N ALA A 13 -11.26 11.85 -2.42
CA ALA A 13 -11.19 10.59 -3.14
C ALA A 13 -10.98 10.80 -4.64
N MET A 14 -11.80 11.66 -5.27
CA MET A 14 -11.71 11.98 -6.69
C MET A 14 -10.34 12.55 -7.09
N GLU A 15 -9.75 13.43 -6.29
CA GLU A 15 -8.46 14.05 -6.60
C GLU A 15 -7.30 13.03 -6.51
N PHE A 16 -7.34 12.10 -5.55
CA PHE A 16 -6.40 10.98 -5.53
C PHE A 16 -6.59 10.06 -6.74
N ASP A 17 -7.82 9.71 -7.10
CA ASP A 17 -8.09 8.85 -8.25
C ASP A 17 -7.64 9.47 -9.57
N LYS A 18 -7.92 10.76 -9.78
CA LYS A 18 -7.42 11.52 -10.94
C LYS A 18 -5.89 11.49 -11.02
N LEU A 19 -5.22 11.75 -9.90
CA LEU A 19 -3.76 11.75 -9.85
C LEU A 19 -3.18 10.35 -10.09
N ASN A 20 -3.79 9.31 -9.51
CA ASN A 20 -3.43 7.91 -9.75
C ASN A 20 -3.49 7.58 -11.24
N VAL A 21 -4.61 7.89 -11.90
CA VAL A 21 -4.80 7.65 -13.34
C VAL A 21 -3.75 8.42 -14.16
N ALA A 22 -3.57 9.70 -13.89
CA ALA A 22 -2.61 10.54 -14.63
C ALA A 22 -1.17 10.00 -14.52
N LEU A 23 -0.74 9.62 -13.31
CA LEU A 23 0.62 9.10 -13.07
C LEU A 23 0.82 7.69 -13.63
N LEU A 24 -0.22 6.84 -13.63
CA LEU A 24 -0.14 5.51 -14.22
C LEU A 24 -0.08 5.56 -15.75
N GLN A 25 -0.85 6.46 -16.37
CA GLN A 25 -0.84 6.69 -17.82
C GLN A 25 0.48 7.28 -18.31
N ASN A 26 1.16 8.08 -17.48
CA ASN A 26 2.47 8.61 -17.81
C ASN A 26 3.56 7.54 -17.63
N THR A 27 3.82 6.74 -18.66
CA THR A 27 4.80 5.64 -18.62
C THR A 27 6.25 6.09 -18.45
N SER A 28 6.59 7.35 -18.70
CA SER A 28 7.93 7.89 -18.48
C SER A 28 8.14 8.53 -17.11
N ALA A 29 7.08 8.74 -16.32
CA ALA A 29 7.18 9.38 -15.00
C ALA A 29 8.12 8.61 -14.06
N LEU A 30 9.05 9.36 -13.46
CA LEU A 30 9.93 8.84 -12.42
C LEU A 30 9.20 8.74 -11.08
N PHE A 31 9.62 7.80 -10.23
CA PHE A 31 9.07 7.66 -8.88
C PHE A 31 9.15 8.98 -8.08
N SER A 32 10.28 9.69 -8.17
CA SER A 32 10.49 10.96 -7.46
C SER A 32 9.51 12.05 -7.89
N GLU A 33 9.11 12.08 -9.16
CA GLU A 33 8.18 13.07 -9.71
C GLU A 33 6.77 12.77 -9.20
N GLY A 34 6.28 11.54 -9.38
CA GLY A 34 4.95 11.18 -8.87
C GLY A 34 4.87 11.28 -7.34
N SER A 35 5.94 10.95 -6.60
CA SER A 35 5.98 11.17 -5.16
C SER A 35 5.88 12.65 -4.78
N ARG A 36 6.40 13.58 -5.59
CA ARG A 36 6.23 15.03 -5.36
C ARG A 36 4.80 15.46 -5.63
N GLU A 37 4.17 14.94 -6.69
CA GLU A 37 2.76 15.23 -7.01
C GLU A 37 1.81 14.80 -5.88
N TYR A 38 1.95 13.59 -5.34
CA TYR A 38 1.15 13.16 -4.19
C TYR A 38 1.37 14.05 -2.96
N GLN A 39 2.60 14.51 -2.74
CA GLN A 39 2.89 15.42 -1.62
C GLN A 39 2.30 16.81 -1.85
N ALA A 40 2.29 17.29 -3.08
CA ALA A 40 1.64 18.55 -3.45
C ALA A 40 0.13 18.46 -3.22
N LEU A 41 -0.52 17.40 -3.71
CA LEU A 41 -1.94 17.14 -3.45
C LEU A 41 -2.22 17.04 -1.95
N GLN A 42 -1.41 16.30 -1.20
CA GLN A 42 -1.51 16.21 0.26
C GLN A 42 -1.47 17.60 0.91
N LYS A 43 -0.53 18.47 0.52
CA LYS A 43 -0.42 19.84 1.05
C LYS A 43 -1.68 20.66 0.75
N THR A 44 -2.22 20.57 -0.45
CA THR A 44 -3.46 21.25 -0.84
C THR A 44 -4.63 20.80 0.02
N LEU A 45 -4.86 19.49 0.12
CA LEU A 45 -5.97 18.93 0.91
C LEU A 45 -5.85 19.24 2.41
N LEU A 46 -4.62 19.29 2.95
CA LEU A 46 -4.39 19.62 4.36
C LEU A 46 -4.74 21.07 4.73
N ARG A 47 -4.79 22.00 3.77
CA ARG A 47 -5.23 23.39 4.03
C ARG A 47 -6.72 23.48 4.34
N GLU A 48 -7.49 22.53 3.83
CA GLU A 48 -8.95 22.47 3.96
C GLU A 48 -9.43 21.48 5.04
N ALA A 49 -8.49 20.73 5.63
CA ALA A 49 -8.75 19.80 6.73
C ALA A 49 -8.99 20.56 8.04
N GLU A 50 -10.14 20.31 8.65
CA GLU A 50 -10.66 20.99 9.84
C GLU A 50 -10.20 20.31 11.13
N THR A 51 -9.93 19.00 11.12
CA THR A 51 -9.51 18.27 12.34
C THR A 51 -8.19 17.53 12.17
N GLU A 52 -7.51 17.24 13.29
CA GLU A 52 -6.31 16.41 13.28
C GLU A 52 -6.57 14.98 12.77
N TRP A 53 -7.78 14.46 12.98
CA TRP A 53 -8.17 13.18 12.40
C TRP A 53 -8.20 13.25 10.88
N GLU A 54 -8.81 14.29 10.30
CA GLU A 54 -8.85 14.48 8.84
C GLU A 54 -7.42 14.63 8.28
N ARG A 55 -6.59 15.44 8.95
CA ARG A 55 -5.19 15.65 8.59
C ARG A 55 -4.41 14.35 8.60
N ARG A 56 -4.58 13.53 9.64
CA ARG A 56 -3.94 12.21 9.74
C ARG A 56 -4.44 11.26 8.66
N HIS A 57 -5.74 11.25 8.37
CA HIS A 57 -6.33 10.40 7.35
C HIS A 57 -5.79 10.75 5.95
N ILE A 58 -5.75 12.04 5.59
CA ILE A 58 -5.17 12.52 4.31
C ILE A 58 -3.69 12.11 4.18
N ARG A 59 -2.89 12.25 5.25
CA ARG A 59 -1.48 11.82 5.25
C ARG A 59 -1.35 10.31 5.01
N ARG A 60 -2.23 9.50 5.60
CA ARG A 60 -2.24 8.04 5.39
C ARG A 60 -2.63 7.67 3.96
N LEU A 61 -3.65 8.32 3.40
CA LEU A 61 -4.04 8.13 2.00
C LEU A 61 -2.90 8.49 1.04
N ALA A 62 -2.27 9.66 1.23
CA ALA A 62 -1.13 10.06 0.42
C ALA A 62 0.05 9.08 0.54
N ALA A 63 0.37 8.63 1.76
CA ALA A 63 1.43 7.66 1.97
C ALA A 63 1.15 6.33 1.27
N HIS A 64 -0.10 5.84 1.30
CA HIS A 64 -0.47 4.61 0.62
C HIS A 64 -0.38 4.75 -0.91
N ASN A 65 -0.93 5.82 -1.50
CA ASN A 65 -0.83 6.04 -2.94
C ASN A 65 0.64 6.19 -3.40
N ILE A 66 1.52 6.79 -2.59
CA ILE A 66 2.97 6.83 -2.86
C ILE A 66 3.57 5.41 -2.86
N LEU A 67 3.16 4.53 -1.93
CA LEU A 67 3.64 3.14 -1.89
C LEU A 67 3.15 2.34 -3.11
N SER A 68 1.87 2.45 -3.46
CA SER A 68 1.32 1.79 -4.65
C SER A 68 2.01 2.30 -5.92
N PHE A 69 2.30 3.59 -6.01
CA PHE A 69 3.10 4.12 -7.13
C PHE A 69 4.55 3.60 -7.11
N ALA A 70 5.17 3.48 -5.93
CA ALA A 70 6.50 2.89 -5.79
C ALA A 70 6.53 1.43 -6.28
N HIS A 71 5.48 0.65 -6.04
CA HIS A 71 5.38 -0.72 -6.56
C HIS A 71 5.54 -0.79 -8.09
N PHE A 72 5.04 0.21 -8.82
CA PHE A 72 5.20 0.26 -10.27
C PHE A 72 6.47 0.96 -10.74
N ARG A 73 6.96 1.98 -10.00
CA ARG A 73 7.95 2.95 -10.51
C ARG A 73 9.27 3.00 -9.77
N ALA A 74 9.35 2.50 -8.54
CA ALA A 74 10.60 2.50 -7.80
C ALA A 74 11.59 1.56 -8.51
N ARG A 75 12.78 2.11 -8.84
CA ARG A 75 13.85 1.37 -9.51
C ARG A 75 14.83 0.76 -8.51
N THR A 76 14.85 1.27 -7.29
CA THR A 76 15.75 0.83 -6.23
C THR A 76 15.00 0.44 -4.98
N TRP A 77 15.59 -0.45 -4.19
CA TRP A 77 15.07 -0.79 -2.88
C TRP A 77 14.94 0.43 -1.97
N ASP A 78 15.88 1.38 -2.05
CA ASP A 78 15.83 2.57 -1.21
C ASP A 78 14.64 3.47 -1.50
N GLU A 79 14.26 3.62 -2.77
CA GLU A 79 13.04 4.32 -3.17
C GLU A 79 11.79 3.64 -2.60
N TYR A 80 11.67 2.34 -2.83
CA TYR A 80 10.55 1.54 -2.34
C TYR A 80 10.46 1.57 -0.81
N ARG A 81 11.59 1.35 -0.13
CA ARG A 81 11.71 1.36 1.33
C ARG A 81 11.31 2.69 1.93
N ARG A 82 11.69 3.82 1.32
CA ARG A 82 11.27 5.15 1.78
C ARG A 82 9.75 5.31 1.73
N ALA A 83 9.09 4.82 0.67
CA ALA A 83 7.63 4.82 0.58
C ALA A 83 6.99 3.91 1.63
N LEU A 84 7.50 2.69 1.79
CA LEU A 84 7.00 1.72 2.78
C LEU A 84 7.10 2.24 4.21
N LEU A 85 8.25 2.82 4.58
CA LEU A 85 8.46 3.41 5.90
C LEU A 85 7.48 4.56 6.18
N ARG A 86 7.09 5.34 5.15
CA ARG A 86 6.10 6.41 5.28
C ARG A 86 4.74 5.85 5.71
N VAL A 87 4.31 4.76 5.09
CA VAL A 87 3.05 4.08 5.45
C VAL A 87 3.13 3.51 6.86
N GLN A 88 4.22 2.81 7.19
CA GLN A 88 4.40 2.18 8.51
C GLN A 88 4.39 3.20 9.66
N ARG A 89 5.03 4.37 9.47
CA ARG A 89 5.05 5.44 10.50
C ARG A 89 3.68 6.07 10.76
N LEU A 90 2.82 6.12 9.75
CA LEU A 90 1.49 6.71 9.87
C LEU A 90 0.42 5.69 10.30
N ASP A 91 0.78 4.41 10.25
CA ASP A 91 -0.11 3.25 10.33
C ASP A 91 -1.17 3.24 9.21
N TYR A 92 -1.76 2.08 8.98
CA TYR A 92 -2.66 1.84 7.85
C TYR A 92 -4.06 2.40 8.14
N PRO A 93 -4.77 3.01 7.15
CA PRO A 93 -6.15 3.43 7.34
C PRO A 93 -7.10 2.28 7.67
N SER A 94 -6.85 1.08 7.14
CA SER A 94 -7.65 -0.12 7.37
C SER A 94 -6.81 -1.39 7.19
N LEU A 95 -7.40 -2.55 7.51
CA LEU A 95 -6.78 -3.86 7.24
C LEU A 95 -6.62 -4.14 5.74
N GLU A 96 -7.46 -3.56 4.89
CA GLU A 96 -7.35 -3.68 3.44
C GLU A 96 -6.11 -2.94 2.94
N TYR A 97 -5.88 -1.70 3.38
CA TYR A 97 -4.65 -0.96 3.07
C TYR A 97 -3.38 -1.67 3.57
N ARG A 98 -3.46 -2.33 4.74
CA ARG A 98 -2.36 -3.16 5.24
C ARG A 98 -2.10 -4.37 4.34
N MET A 99 -3.17 -5.02 3.86
CA MET A 99 -3.08 -6.13 2.91
C MET A 99 -2.45 -5.68 1.59
N HIS A 100 -2.89 -4.57 1.01
CA HIS A 100 -2.30 -4.02 -0.21
C HIS A 100 -0.79 -3.76 -0.05
N ALA A 101 -0.38 -3.08 1.02
CA ALA A 101 1.03 -2.83 1.28
C ALA A 101 1.86 -4.12 1.42
N ALA A 102 1.31 -5.17 2.06
CA ALA A 102 1.98 -6.46 2.20
C ALA A 102 2.12 -7.18 0.85
N CYS A 103 1.05 -7.21 0.05
CA CYS A 103 1.06 -7.76 -1.31
C CYS A 103 2.08 -7.04 -2.19
N GLU A 104 1.97 -5.71 -2.30
CA GLU A 104 2.86 -4.88 -3.11
C GLU A 104 4.33 -5.05 -2.72
N THR A 105 4.63 -5.18 -1.42
CA THR A 105 6.01 -5.36 -0.93
C THR A 105 6.56 -6.71 -1.34
N LEU A 106 5.77 -7.77 -1.19
CA LEU A 106 6.21 -9.12 -1.55
C LEU A 106 6.38 -9.25 -3.07
N GLU A 107 5.48 -8.70 -3.85
CA GLU A 107 5.56 -8.72 -5.31
C GLU A 107 6.72 -7.89 -5.83
N TRP A 108 6.86 -6.65 -5.34
CA TRP A 108 7.99 -5.80 -5.73
C TRP A 108 9.32 -6.49 -5.45
N ALA A 109 9.49 -7.07 -4.26
CA ALA A 109 10.70 -7.82 -3.92
C ALA A 109 10.90 -9.03 -4.84
N ALA A 110 9.83 -9.79 -5.13
CA ALA A 110 9.91 -10.94 -6.01
C ALA A 110 10.21 -10.60 -7.48
N ASP A 111 9.94 -9.38 -7.93
CA ASP A 111 10.22 -8.91 -9.29
C ASP A 111 11.56 -8.17 -9.41
N HIS A 112 12.01 -7.46 -8.36
CA HIS A 112 13.13 -6.52 -8.46
C HIS A 112 14.32 -6.85 -7.56
N ASP A 113 14.08 -7.36 -6.34
CA ASP A 113 15.15 -7.69 -5.39
C ASP A 113 14.72 -8.87 -4.48
N PRO A 114 14.95 -10.12 -4.92
CA PRO A 114 14.55 -11.32 -4.19
C PRO A 114 15.12 -11.40 -2.76
N THR A 115 16.23 -10.72 -2.49
CA THR A 115 16.83 -10.69 -1.14
C THR A 115 15.92 -10.02 -0.11
N LYS A 116 14.92 -9.25 -0.56
CA LYS A 116 13.93 -8.57 0.29
C LYS A 116 12.62 -9.34 0.45
N ALA A 117 12.46 -10.48 -0.23
CA ALA A 117 11.22 -11.26 -0.19
C ALA A 117 10.83 -11.70 1.23
N ALA A 118 11.82 -11.98 2.09
CA ALA A 118 11.59 -12.34 3.50
C ALA A 118 10.78 -11.29 4.28
N LEU A 119 11.00 -9.99 4.00
CA LEU A 119 10.21 -8.91 4.60
C LEU A 119 8.77 -8.94 4.11
N GLY A 120 8.56 -9.06 2.79
CA GLY A 120 7.23 -9.16 2.20
C GLY A 120 6.44 -10.36 2.74
N TRP A 121 7.09 -11.52 2.88
CA TRP A 121 6.50 -12.72 3.48
C TRP A 121 6.06 -12.47 4.92
N THR A 122 6.92 -11.85 5.73
CA THR A 122 6.60 -11.51 7.13
C THR A 122 5.37 -10.60 7.21
N MET A 123 5.30 -9.59 6.35
CA MET A 123 4.15 -8.66 6.29
C MET A 123 2.86 -9.37 5.86
N VAL A 124 2.94 -10.27 4.87
CA VAL A 124 1.81 -11.07 4.40
C VAL A 124 1.27 -11.98 5.52
N GLU A 125 2.15 -12.68 6.23
CA GLU A 125 1.75 -13.56 7.33
C GLU A 125 1.14 -12.80 8.51
N GLU A 126 1.70 -11.64 8.88
CA GLU A 126 1.13 -10.82 9.94
C GLU A 126 -0.27 -10.32 9.55
N THR A 127 -0.43 -9.87 8.31
CA THR A 127 -1.71 -9.41 7.77
C THR A 127 -2.72 -10.56 7.72
N GLU A 128 -2.30 -11.74 7.27
CA GLU A 128 -3.13 -12.95 7.24
C GLU A 128 -3.63 -13.31 8.66
N ARG A 129 -2.75 -13.29 9.67
CA ARG A 129 -3.12 -13.51 11.07
C ARG A 129 -4.18 -12.52 11.55
N ARG A 130 -4.04 -11.23 11.21
CA ARG A 130 -5.00 -10.18 11.58
C ARG A 130 -6.35 -10.38 10.88
N LEU A 131 -6.36 -10.66 9.59
CA LEU A 131 -7.58 -10.90 8.81
C LEU A 131 -8.34 -12.13 9.31
N ARG A 132 -7.64 -13.19 9.72
CA ARG A 132 -8.27 -14.41 10.28
C ARG A 132 -9.01 -14.15 11.59
N ARG A 133 -8.65 -13.11 12.35
CA ARG A 133 -9.37 -12.68 13.58
C ARG A 133 -10.69 -11.97 13.29
N LEU A 134 -10.92 -11.48 12.08
CA LEU A 134 -12.23 -10.93 11.69
C LEU A 134 -13.28 -12.04 11.66
N ARG A 135 -14.55 -11.69 11.92
CA ARG A 135 -15.67 -12.64 11.80
C ARG A 135 -15.69 -13.26 10.40
N ARG A 136 -16.04 -14.54 10.29
CA ARG A 136 -16.03 -15.28 9.01
C ARG A 136 -16.88 -14.61 7.92
N ARG A 137 -17.99 -13.97 8.30
CA ARG A 137 -18.91 -13.26 7.40
C ARG A 137 -18.45 -11.83 7.03
N HIS A 138 -17.33 -11.36 7.56
CA HIS A 138 -16.83 -10.02 7.25
C HIS A 138 -16.40 -9.96 5.77
N PRO A 139 -16.94 -9.06 4.94
CA PRO A 139 -16.72 -9.06 3.50
C PRO A 139 -15.23 -8.93 3.15
N VAL A 140 -14.53 -7.99 3.78
CA VAL A 140 -13.07 -7.77 3.60
C VAL A 140 -12.25 -9.04 3.88
N ARG A 141 -12.67 -9.90 4.82
CA ARG A 141 -11.89 -11.08 5.20
C ARG A 141 -11.72 -12.03 4.02
N LYS A 142 -12.81 -12.35 3.32
CA LYS A 142 -12.78 -13.33 2.22
C LYS A 142 -11.92 -12.81 1.07
N GLN A 143 -12.17 -11.57 0.65
CA GLN A 143 -11.46 -10.95 -0.48
C GLN A 143 -9.97 -10.76 -0.17
N ALA A 144 -9.63 -10.21 1.00
CA ALA A 144 -8.26 -9.95 1.37
C ALA A 144 -7.44 -11.25 1.57
N LEU A 145 -8.03 -12.31 2.15
CA LEU A 145 -7.35 -13.60 2.26
C LEU A 145 -7.11 -14.26 0.89
N ALA A 146 -8.07 -14.14 -0.04
CA ALA A 146 -7.88 -14.64 -1.40
C ALA A 146 -6.79 -13.87 -2.14
N ALA A 147 -6.72 -12.55 -1.99
CA ALA A 147 -5.66 -11.71 -2.55
C ALA A 147 -4.28 -12.13 -2.02
N LEU A 148 -4.13 -12.27 -0.69
CA LEU A 148 -2.88 -12.75 -0.09
C LEU A 148 -2.50 -14.14 -0.62
N ALA A 149 -3.44 -15.09 -0.68
CA ALA A 149 -3.17 -16.42 -1.19
C ALA A 149 -2.67 -16.41 -2.66
N SER A 150 -3.28 -15.58 -3.51
CA SER A 150 -2.87 -15.41 -4.90
C SER A 150 -1.43 -14.90 -5.01
N VAL A 151 -1.08 -13.85 -4.26
CA VAL A 151 0.29 -13.30 -4.23
C VAL A 151 1.30 -14.34 -3.73
N LYS A 152 1.00 -15.03 -2.62
CA LYS A 152 1.84 -16.10 -2.08
C LYS A 152 2.11 -17.17 -3.14
N GLN A 153 1.09 -17.57 -3.89
CA GLN A 153 1.23 -18.57 -4.95
C GLN A 153 2.11 -18.07 -6.10
N ARG A 154 1.90 -16.82 -6.58
CA ARG A 154 2.72 -16.21 -7.64
C ARG A 154 4.20 -16.15 -7.25
N VAL A 155 4.48 -15.74 -6.02
CA VAL A 155 5.86 -15.57 -5.52
C VAL A 155 6.52 -16.93 -5.27
N ALA A 156 5.78 -17.90 -4.74
CA ALA A 156 6.29 -19.26 -4.55
C ALA A 156 6.69 -19.94 -5.87
N ARG A 157 5.97 -19.68 -6.97
CA ARG A 157 6.35 -20.19 -8.32
C ARG A 157 7.71 -19.68 -8.80
N LYS A 158 8.23 -18.59 -8.22
CA LYS A 158 9.58 -18.06 -8.48
C LYS A 158 10.65 -18.68 -7.56
N GLY A 159 10.31 -19.70 -6.77
CA GLY A 159 11.22 -20.32 -5.81
C GLY A 159 11.41 -19.53 -4.50
N LEU A 160 10.71 -18.41 -4.34
CA LEU A 160 10.80 -17.58 -3.14
C LEU A 160 9.76 -18.04 -2.12
N THR A 161 10.21 -18.71 -1.06
CA THR A 161 9.34 -19.29 -0.03
C THR A 161 9.38 -18.49 1.27
N PRO A 162 8.38 -18.64 2.15
CA PRO A 162 8.39 -18.00 3.46
C PRO A 162 9.63 -18.37 4.28
N PRO A 163 10.15 -17.44 5.11
CA PRO A 163 11.23 -17.73 6.04
C PRO A 163 10.89 -18.94 6.93
N GLY A 164 11.77 -19.95 6.96
CA GLY A 164 11.58 -21.15 7.76
C GLY A 164 10.80 -22.29 7.09
N ALA A 165 10.37 -22.15 5.83
CA ALA A 165 9.75 -23.24 5.07
C ALA A 165 10.63 -24.51 4.95
N PHE A 166 11.96 -24.35 5.03
CA PHE A 166 12.94 -25.45 4.98
C PHE A 166 13.20 -26.15 6.33
N LYS A 167 12.57 -25.72 7.44
CA LYS A 167 12.75 -26.37 8.77
C LYS A 167 11.80 -27.56 9.01
N ARG A 168 11.25 -28.16 7.96
CA ARG A 168 10.43 -29.37 8.05
C ARG A 168 11.02 -30.46 7.17
N THR A 169 12.09 -31.05 7.67
CA THR A 169 12.48 -32.42 7.29
C THR A 169 12.36 -33.24 8.58
N PRO A 170 11.59 -34.34 8.60
CA PRO A 170 11.55 -35.24 9.74
C PRO A 170 12.92 -35.87 10.02
#